data_AF-A0A7S3WCL3-F1
#
_entry.id   AF-A0A7S3WCL3-F1
#
_cell.length_a   1.000
_cell.length_b   1.000
_cell.length_c   1.000
_cell.angle_alpha   90.00
_cell.angle_beta   90.00
_cell.angle_gamma   90.00
#
_symmetry.space_group_name_H-M   'P 1'
#
loop_
_entity.id
_entity.type
_entity.pdbx_description
1 polymer ?
#
loop_
_entity_poly.entity_id
_entity_poly.type
_entity_poly.pdbx_seq_one_letter_code
_entity_poly.pdbx_strand_id
1 'polypeptide(L)'
;AQALGRYNRQFGLPTAPQKEMLVQATRDILAVGTWPDIYRRLGLLAPSSDTLAAEMRDAMNRSAELGYHNTAILGPFGRFARAARGGGGRVERVGIQQSLQQAFGPSAPREPRPRGEVENPVPRPHQVLSVAEEEKAKRTLKVLREIAKLEERVVRGERLDALQLQKLGRKRELEGTIVMQKLRAGYKRRAQ
;
A
#
# COMPACT_ATOMS: atom_id res chain seq x y z
N ALA A 1 28.31 -19.12 4.41
CA ALA A 1 27.86 -19.30 5.80
C ALA A 1 27.90 -18.01 6.65
N GLN A 2 28.98 -17.21 6.64
CA GLN A 2 29.11 -16.02 7.50
C GLN A 2 28.06 -14.91 7.27
N ALA A 3 27.64 -14.67 6.01
CA ALA A 3 26.62 -13.67 5.70
C ALA A 3 25.25 -14.02 6.31
N LEU A 4 24.85 -15.29 6.21
CA LEU A 4 23.61 -15.80 6.82
C LEU A 4 23.64 -15.68 8.35
N GLY A 5 24.80 -15.95 8.96
CA GLY A 5 24.99 -15.79 10.40
C GLY A 5 24.99 -14.33 10.90
N ARG A 6 25.31 -13.35 10.04
CA ARG A 6 25.13 -11.92 10.37
C ARG A 6 23.67 -11.52 10.23
N TYR A 7 23.01 -11.96 9.15
CA TYR A 7 21.59 -11.71 8.92
C TYR A 7 20.72 -12.24 10.07
N ASN A 8 20.92 -13.50 10.49
CA ASN A 8 20.17 -14.10 11.59
C ASN A 8 20.41 -13.39 12.94
N ARG A 9 21.59 -12.78 13.14
CA ARG A 9 21.88 -11.97 14.34
C ARG A 9 21.22 -10.59 14.30
N GLN A 10 21.14 -9.98 13.12
CA GLN A 10 20.57 -8.66 12.93
C GLN A 10 19.04 -8.66 12.91
N PHE A 11 18.42 -9.69 12.34
CA PHE A 11 16.97 -9.77 12.11
C PHE A 11 16.29 -10.90 12.89
N GLY A 12 17.05 -11.76 13.58
CA GLY A 12 16.54 -12.93 14.28
C GLY A 12 16.30 -14.13 13.36
N LEU A 13 15.97 -15.28 13.97
CA LEU A 13 15.45 -16.43 13.23
C LEU A 13 13.93 -16.24 13.04
N PRO A 14 13.36 -16.67 11.90
CA PRO A 14 11.93 -16.64 11.71
C PRO A 14 11.22 -17.42 12.82
N THR A 15 10.20 -16.81 13.43
CA THR A 15 9.38 -17.47 14.45
C THR A 15 8.59 -18.63 13.84
N ALA A 16 8.11 -19.57 14.67
CA ALA A 16 7.28 -20.67 14.17
C ALA A 16 6.04 -20.17 13.39
N PRO A 17 5.29 -19.14 13.86
CA PRO A 17 4.19 -18.56 13.09
C PRO A 17 4.63 -17.95 11.75
N GLN A 18 5.81 -17.32 11.68
CA GLN A 18 6.32 -16.75 10.42
C GLN A 18 6.66 -17.84 9.41
N LYS A 19 7.24 -18.95 9.86
CA LYS A 19 7.52 -20.11 9.00
C LYS A 19 6.23 -20.73 8.48
N GLU A 20 5.23 -20.90 9.34
CA GLU A 20 3.92 -21.43 8.97
C GLU A 20 3.20 -20.52 7.96
N MET A 21 3.22 -19.21 8.20
CA MET A 21 2.69 -18.21 7.25
C MET A 21 3.38 -18.30 5.89
N LEU A 22 4.72 -18.45 5.86
CA LEU A 22 5.47 -18.59 4.62
C LEU A 22 5.10 -19.87 3.86
N VAL A 23 4.98 -21.00 4.58
CA VAL A 23 4.55 -22.27 4.00
C VAL A 23 3.13 -22.16 3.44
N GLN A 24 2.22 -21.52 4.18
CA GLN A 24 0.84 -21.32 3.74
C GLN A 24 0.77 -20.42 2.50
N ALA A 25 1.49 -19.29 2.49
CA ALA A 25 1.58 -18.42 1.32
C ALA A 25 2.14 -19.15 0.09
N THR A 26 3.14 -20.02 0.30
CA THR A 26 3.71 -20.83 -0.79
C THR A 26 2.69 -21.82 -1.35
N ARG A 27 1.93 -22.50 -0.47
CA ARG A 27 0.82 -23.38 -0.88
C ARG A 27 -0.26 -22.61 -1.63
N ASP A 28 -0.58 -21.41 -1.18
CA ASP A 28 -1.59 -20.56 -1.82
C ASP A 28 -1.18 -20.13 -3.23
N ILE A 29 0.12 -19.84 -3.44
CA ILE A 29 0.70 -19.52 -4.76
C ILE A 29 0.70 -20.75 -5.67
N LEU A 30 1.07 -21.93 -5.15
CA LEU A 30 1.09 -23.16 -5.95
C LEU A 30 -0.31 -23.67 -6.31
N ALA A 31 -1.32 -23.32 -5.52
CA ALA A 31 -2.69 -23.74 -5.72
C ALA A 31 -3.46 -22.90 -6.74
N VAL A 32 -2.83 -21.91 -7.38
CA VAL A 32 -3.44 -21.09 -8.43
C VAL A 32 -2.70 -21.26 -9.75
N GLY A 33 -3.45 -21.50 -10.83
CA GLY A 33 -2.88 -21.80 -12.15
C GLY A 33 -2.68 -20.56 -13.03
N THR A 34 -3.18 -19.39 -12.60
CA THR A 34 -3.13 -18.17 -13.38
C THR A 34 -2.83 -16.95 -12.52
N TRP A 35 -2.20 -15.92 -13.12
CA TRP A 35 -1.96 -14.64 -12.44
C TRP A 35 -3.24 -14.01 -11.90
N PRO A 36 -4.37 -13.93 -12.64
CA PRO A 36 -5.61 -13.40 -12.09
C PRO A 36 -6.12 -14.10 -10.83
N ASP A 37 -5.91 -15.42 -10.72
CA ASP A 37 -6.30 -16.18 -9.53
C ASP A 37 -5.44 -15.83 -8.31
N ILE A 38 -4.14 -15.54 -8.50
CA ILE A 38 -3.26 -15.00 -7.45
C ILE A 38 -3.83 -13.68 -6.93
N TYR A 39 -4.13 -12.73 -7.82
CA TYR A 39 -4.70 -11.44 -7.43
C TYR A 39 -6.00 -11.64 -6.65
N ARG A 40 -6.90 -12.48 -7.13
CA ARG A 40 -8.18 -12.76 -6.47
C ARG A 40 -7.98 -13.32 -5.06
N ARG A 41 -7.04 -14.26 -4.88
CA ARG A 41 -6.75 -14.90 -3.59
C ARG A 41 -6.11 -13.94 -2.59
N LEU A 42 -5.31 -12.99 -3.08
CA LEU A 42 -4.76 -11.89 -2.28
C LEU A 42 -5.79 -10.78 -2.00
N GLY A 43 -7.02 -10.88 -2.51
CA GLY A 43 -8.04 -9.83 -2.41
C GLY A 43 -7.70 -8.58 -3.24
N LEU A 44 -6.83 -8.73 -4.23
CA LEU A 44 -6.41 -7.71 -5.17
C LEU A 44 -7.15 -7.89 -6.50
N LEU A 45 -7.31 -6.82 -7.26
CA LEU A 45 -7.82 -6.91 -8.62
C LEU A 45 -6.66 -7.23 -9.56
N ALA A 46 -6.89 -8.18 -10.46
CA ALA A 46 -5.97 -8.43 -11.55
C ALA A 46 -6.00 -7.20 -12.48
N PRO A 47 -4.86 -6.55 -12.76
CA PRO A 47 -4.82 -5.45 -13.71
C PRO A 47 -5.25 -5.96 -15.10
N SER A 48 -5.93 -5.11 -15.87
CA SER A 48 -6.13 -5.41 -17.29
C SER A 48 -4.78 -5.49 -17.99
N SER A 49 -4.70 -6.25 -19.09
CA SER A 49 -3.47 -6.37 -19.87
C SER A 49 -2.88 -5.00 -20.25
N ASP A 50 -3.74 -4.05 -20.63
CA ASP A 50 -3.31 -2.69 -21.02
C ASP A 50 -2.75 -1.89 -19.84
N THR A 51 -3.39 -2.00 -18.67
CA THR A 51 -2.93 -1.34 -17.44
C THR A 51 -1.60 -1.92 -17.01
N LEU A 52 -1.47 -3.25 -17.01
CA LEU A 52 -0.24 -3.93 -16.66
C LEU A 52 0.89 -3.55 -17.63
N ALA A 53 0.61 -3.49 -18.93
CA ALA A 53 1.59 -3.07 -19.94
C ALA A 53 2.03 -1.60 -19.78
N ALA A 54 1.12 -0.71 -19.36
CA ALA A 54 1.47 0.67 -19.05
C ALA A 54 2.34 0.75 -17.78
N GLU A 55 1.93 0.10 -16.69
CA GLU A 55 2.69 0.05 -15.44
C GLU A 55 4.08 -0.57 -15.61
N MET A 56 4.19 -1.64 -16.41
CA MET A 56 5.48 -2.26 -16.75
C MET A 56 6.37 -1.29 -17.53
N ARG A 57 5.84 -0.58 -18.53
CA ARG A 57 6.61 0.43 -19.28
C ARG A 57 7.12 1.54 -18.36
N ASP A 58 6.28 2.05 -17.46
CA ASP A 58 6.68 3.07 -16.49
C ASP A 58 7.73 2.56 -15.51
N ALA A 59 7.57 1.31 -15.03
CA ALA A 59 8.56 0.68 -14.17
C ALA A 59 9.90 0.50 -14.89
N MET A 60 9.90 0.06 -16.16
CA MET A 60 11.11 -0.07 -16.97
C MET A 60 11.77 1.29 -17.22
N ASN A 61 10.99 2.34 -17.46
CA ASN A 61 11.52 3.70 -17.62
C ASN A 61 12.20 4.18 -16.33
N ARG A 62 11.54 4.07 -15.18
CA ARG A 62 12.14 4.42 -13.87
C ARG A 62 13.39 3.61 -13.58
N SER A 63 13.35 2.32 -13.89
CA SER A 63 14.50 1.42 -13.72
C SER A 63 15.69 1.85 -14.59
N ALA A 64 15.43 2.29 -15.83
CA ALA A 64 16.45 2.84 -16.71
C ALA A 64 17.01 4.19 -16.21
N GLU A 65 16.16 5.09 -15.69
CA GLU A 65 16.58 6.37 -15.07
C GLU A 65 17.51 6.14 -13.89
N LEU A 66 17.23 5.11 -13.10
CA LEU A 66 18.06 4.71 -11.96
C LEU A 66 19.32 3.93 -12.37
N GLY A 67 19.50 3.65 -13.68
CA GLY A 67 20.69 3.01 -14.21
C GLY A 67 20.75 1.50 -14.03
N TYR A 68 19.61 0.84 -13.73
CA TYR A 68 19.53 -0.62 -13.60
C TYR A 68 19.52 -1.37 -14.94
N HIS A 69 19.27 -0.66 -16.04
CA HIS A 69 19.28 -1.24 -17.38
C HIS A 69 20.32 -0.54 -18.27
N ASN A 70 21.00 -1.32 -19.10
CA ASN A 70 21.77 -0.78 -20.21
C ASN A 70 20.79 -0.36 -21.30
N THR A 71 20.71 0.95 -21.60
CA THR A 71 19.75 1.51 -22.56
C THR A 71 19.89 0.95 -23.97
N ALA A 72 21.00 0.25 -24.27
CA ALA A 72 21.21 -0.51 -25.50
C ALA A 72 20.27 -1.73 -25.67
N ILE A 73 19.73 -2.30 -24.59
CA ILE A 73 18.91 -3.53 -24.63
C ILE A 73 17.41 -3.24 -24.84
N LEU A 74 16.94 -2.03 -24.52
CA LEU A 74 15.50 -1.70 -24.51
C LEU A 74 14.91 -1.30 -25.87
N GLY A 75 15.68 -1.39 -26.95
CA GLY A 75 15.20 -1.09 -28.31
C GLY A 75 14.72 0.37 -28.49
N PRO A 76 14.18 0.72 -29.67
CA PRO A 76 13.89 2.11 -30.05
C PRO A 76 12.65 2.70 -29.37
N PHE A 77 11.96 1.94 -28.51
CA PHE A 77 10.64 2.30 -27.97
C PHE A 77 10.68 3.08 -26.64
N GLY A 78 11.87 3.36 -26.11
CA GLY A 78 12.04 4.11 -24.86
C GLY A 78 12.29 5.61 -25.07
N ARG A 79 11.82 6.45 -24.14
CA ARG A 79 12.14 7.89 -24.04
C ARG A 79 13.65 8.19 -24.11
N PHE A 80 14.48 7.21 -23.77
CA PHE A 80 15.94 7.26 -23.74
C PHE A 80 16.62 7.04 -25.10
N ALA A 81 15.93 6.49 -26.11
CA ALA A 81 16.48 6.40 -27.47
C ALA A 81 16.74 7.79 -28.08
N ARG A 82 15.95 8.79 -27.66
CA ARG A 82 16.09 10.18 -28.10
C ARG A 82 17.21 10.93 -27.36
N ALA A 83 17.50 10.55 -26.11
CA ALA A 83 18.56 11.16 -25.30
C ALA A 83 19.98 10.73 -25.74
N ALA A 84 20.14 9.56 -26.36
CA ALA A 84 21.43 9.09 -26.85
C ALA A 84 22.02 9.92 -28.01
N ARG A 85 21.23 10.80 -28.65
CA ARG A 85 21.70 11.70 -29.73
C ARG A 85 22.01 13.13 -29.30
N GLY A 86 21.68 13.52 -28.06
CA GLY A 86 21.92 14.87 -27.53
C GLY A 86 22.75 14.77 -26.26
N GLY A 87 24.02 15.15 -26.35
CA GLY A 87 25.01 14.93 -25.30
C GLY A 87 24.67 15.51 -23.92
N GLY A 88 25.40 15.00 -22.93
CA GLY A 88 25.75 15.78 -21.75
C GLY A 88 24.76 15.74 -20.59
N GLY A 89 24.54 14.56 -20.01
CA GLY A 89 23.94 14.46 -18.68
C GLY A 89 24.37 13.16 -18.02
N ARG A 90 25.44 13.20 -17.22
CA ARG A 90 25.75 12.12 -16.26
C ARG A 90 24.63 12.10 -15.23
N VAL A 91 23.51 11.44 -15.54
CA VAL A 91 22.63 10.93 -14.50
C VAL A 91 23.44 9.84 -13.81
N GLU A 92 23.88 10.14 -12.59
CA GLU A 92 24.68 9.25 -11.78
C GLU A 92 23.96 7.92 -11.67
N ARG A 93 24.59 6.84 -12.17
CA ARG A 93 24.01 5.50 -12.10
C ARG A 93 23.95 5.14 -10.63
N VAL A 94 22.76 5.21 -10.04
CA VAL A 94 22.52 4.75 -8.67
C VAL A 94 22.57 3.23 -8.71
N GLY A 95 23.79 2.69 -8.67
CA GLY A 95 24.01 1.25 -8.68
C GLY A 95 23.24 0.57 -7.54
N ILE A 96 23.04 -0.73 -7.68
CA ILE A 96 22.36 -1.60 -6.69
C ILE A 96 22.85 -1.32 -5.25
N GLN A 97 24.13 -1.02 -5.08
CA GLN A 97 24.74 -0.71 -3.79
C GLN A 97 24.21 0.58 -3.13
N GLN A 98 24.05 1.69 -3.87
CA GLN A 98 23.52 2.94 -3.30
C GLN A 98 22.02 2.82 -2.97
N SER A 99 21.25 2.14 -3.79
CA SER A 99 19.82 1.93 -3.53
C SER A 99 19.57 1.03 -2.32
N LEU A 100 20.38 -0.03 -2.16
CA LEU A 100 20.34 -0.86 -0.95
C LEU A 100 20.79 -0.06 0.29
N GLN A 101 21.80 0.80 0.17
CA GLN A 101 22.22 1.69 1.26
C GLN A 101 21.15 2.73 1.62
N GLN A 102 20.38 3.25 0.67
CA GLN A 102 19.26 4.15 0.96
C GLN A 102 18.07 3.44 1.61
N ALA A 103 17.78 2.21 1.17
CA ALA A 103 16.66 1.42 1.71
C ALA A 103 16.93 0.90 3.13
N PHE A 104 18.19 0.55 3.43
CA PHE A 104 18.59 -0.14 4.66
C PHE A 104 19.61 0.62 5.50
N GLY A 105 20.01 1.82 5.10
CA GLY A 105 20.89 2.67 5.89
C GLY A 105 20.23 3.10 7.20
N PRO A 106 21.02 3.40 8.24
CA PRO A 106 20.52 3.89 9.52
C PRO A 106 19.83 5.24 9.26
N SER A 107 18.50 5.21 9.17
CA SER A 107 17.72 6.41 8.91
C SER A 107 17.73 7.25 10.19
N ALA A 108 18.35 8.43 10.13
CA ALA A 108 17.96 9.53 11.01
C ALA A 108 16.42 9.66 11.00
N PRO A 109 15.79 10.13 12.11
CA PRO A 109 14.34 10.28 12.17
C PRO A 109 13.88 11.09 10.97
N ARG A 110 13.09 10.45 10.11
CA ARG A 110 12.57 11.07 8.88
C ARG A 110 11.71 12.25 9.29
N GLU A 111 12.21 13.47 9.09
CA GLU A 111 11.37 14.65 9.12
C GLU A 111 10.20 14.46 8.13
N PRO A 112 8.97 14.81 8.53
CA PRO A 112 7.83 14.76 7.62
C PRO A 112 8.09 15.75 6.49
N ARG A 113 8.36 15.24 5.28
CA ARG A 113 8.48 16.08 4.09
C ARG A 113 7.22 16.95 3.96
N PRO A 114 7.36 18.27 3.73
CA PRO A 114 6.22 19.12 3.41
C PRO A 114 5.59 18.58 2.12
N ARG A 115 4.30 18.25 2.19
CA ARG A 115 3.50 17.85 1.04
C ARG A 115 3.32 19.08 0.15
N GLY A 116 4.24 19.26 -0.79
CA GLY A 116 4.05 20.13 -1.94
C GLY A 116 2.99 19.51 -2.85
N GLU A 117 1.91 20.27 -3.04
CA GLU A 117 0.85 20.04 -3.99
C GLU A 117 1.40 19.85 -5.41
N VAL A 118 1.10 18.70 -6.02
CA VAL A 118 0.92 18.63 -7.47
C VAL A 118 -0.33 17.79 -7.71
N GLU A 119 -1.40 18.49 -8.08
CA GLU A 119 -2.66 17.94 -8.53
C GLU A 119 -2.47 17.05 -9.76
N ASN A 120 -2.66 15.76 -9.56
CA ASN A 120 -3.61 14.98 -10.34
C ASN A 120 -3.81 13.66 -9.60
N PRO A 121 -4.95 13.42 -8.92
CA PRO A 121 -5.22 12.11 -8.40
C PRO A 121 -5.47 11.21 -9.61
N VAL A 122 -4.45 10.45 -10.03
CA VAL A 122 -4.65 9.25 -10.85
C VAL A 122 -5.85 8.53 -10.23
N PRO A 123 -6.96 8.33 -10.95
CA PRO A 123 -8.14 7.72 -10.38
C PRO A 123 -7.74 6.30 -9.97
N ARG A 124 -7.45 6.12 -8.69
CA ARG A 124 -7.24 4.81 -8.09
C ARG A 124 -8.47 3.99 -8.48
N PRO A 125 -8.31 2.88 -9.23
CA PRO A 125 -9.44 2.13 -9.75
C PRO A 125 -10.34 1.81 -8.56
N HIS A 126 -11.58 2.27 -8.65
CA HIS A 126 -12.49 2.40 -7.54
C HIS A 126 -12.72 1.05 -6.86
N GLN A 127 -12.07 0.84 -5.71
CA GLN A 127 -12.23 -0.35 -4.90
C GLN A 127 -13.60 -0.25 -4.22
N VAL A 128 -14.55 -1.04 -4.70
CA VAL A 128 -15.92 -1.04 -4.18
C VAL A 128 -16.00 -1.98 -2.97
N LEU A 129 -16.66 -1.55 -1.89
CA LEU A 129 -16.95 -2.43 -0.76
C LEU A 129 -17.79 -3.64 -1.23
N SER A 130 -17.50 -4.83 -0.73
CA SER A 130 -18.41 -5.97 -0.94
C SER A 130 -19.75 -5.73 -0.24
N VAL A 131 -20.82 -6.42 -0.65
CA VAL A 131 -22.18 -6.25 -0.09
C VAL A 131 -22.20 -6.42 1.43
N ALA A 132 -21.51 -7.44 1.93
CA ALA A 132 -21.40 -7.70 3.38
C ALA A 132 -20.61 -6.59 4.10
N GLU A 133 -19.56 -6.07 3.47
CA GLU A 133 -18.77 -4.96 4.02
C GLU A 133 -19.54 -3.65 4.00
N GLU A 134 -20.36 -3.40 2.99
CA GLU A 134 -21.19 -2.21 2.89
C GLU A 134 -22.24 -2.18 4.00
N GLU A 135 -22.93 -3.29 4.26
CA GLU A 135 -23.89 -3.38 5.36
C GLU A 135 -23.22 -3.19 6.72
N LYS A 136 -22.04 -3.78 6.90
CA LYS A 136 -21.22 -3.55 8.09
C LYS A 136 -20.76 -2.08 8.18
N ALA A 137 -20.42 -1.44 7.06
CA ALA A 137 -20.04 -0.03 6.98
C ALA A 137 -21.20 0.86 7.45
N LYS A 138 -22.40 0.62 6.91
CA LYS A 138 -23.61 1.38 7.26
C LYS A 138 -23.91 1.30 8.75
N ARG A 139 -23.85 0.09 9.33
CA ARG A 139 -24.04 -0.13 10.77
C ARG A 139 -22.98 0.61 11.59
N THR A 140 -21.71 0.44 11.27
CA THR A 140 -20.61 1.11 11.98
C THR A 140 -20.70 2.63 11.88
N LEU A 141 -21.02 3.17 10.70
CA LEU A 141 -21.20 4.61 10.49
C LEU A 141 -22.38 5.19 11.25
N LYS A 142 -23.50 4.45 11.35
CA LYS A 142 -24.65 4.85 12.15
C LYS A 142 -24.24 5.03 13.61
N VAL A 143 -23.52 4.06 14.17
CA VAL A 143 -23.02 4.14 15.55
C VAL A 143 -22.00 5.28 15.71
N LEU A 144 -21.10 5.49 14.75
CA LEU A 144 -20.13 6.60 14.82
C LEU A 144 -20.81 7.98 14.77
N ARG A 145 -21.92 8.14 14.04
CA ARG A 145 -22.72 9.37 14.06
C ARG A 145 -23.40 9.58 15.40
N GLU A 146 -23.90 8.53 16.04
CA GLU A 146 -24.45 8.62 17.39
C GLU A 146 -23.37 9.02 18.40
N ILE A 147 -22.17 8.44 18.28
CA ILE A 147 -21.02 8.81 19.11
C ILE A 147 -20.65 10.29 18.91
N ALA A 148 -20.60 10.79 17.68
CA ALA A 148 -20.32 12.20 17.41
C ALA A 148 -21.34 13.15 18.08
N LYS A 149 -22.62 12.77 18.11
CA LYS A 149 -23.65 13.52 18.85
C LYS A 149 -23.43 13.48 20.36
N LEU A 150 -22.97 12.34 20.89
CA LEU A 150 -22.61 12.23 22.32
C LEU A 150 -21.38 13.06 22.66
N GLU A 151 -20.36 13.12 21.80
CA GLU A 151 -19.19 13.98 21.97
C GLU A 151 -19.59 15.46 22.03
N GLU A 152 -20.49 15.90 21.15
CA GLU A 152 -20.98 17.28 21.17
C GLU A 152 -21.74 17.61 22.47
N ARG A 153 -22.56 16.68 22.98
CA ARG A 153 -23.27 16.85 24.26
C ARG A 153 -22.29 16.95 25.43
N VAL A 154 -21.21 16.16 25.42
CA VAL A 154 -20.13 16.25 26.42
C VAL A 154 -19.44 17.60 26.36
N VAL A 155 -19.13 18.09 25.15
CA VAL A 155 -18.52 19.42 24.96
C VAL A 155 -19.45 20.54 25.46
N ARG A 156 -20.77 20.37 25.33
CA ARG A 156 -21.78 21.27 25.90
C ARG A 156 -21.94 21.15 27.42
N GLY A 157 -21.22 20.24 28.08
CA GLY A 157 -21.29 20.02 29.53
C GLY A 157 -22.50 19.21 29.99
N GLU A 158 -23.23 18.55 29.07
CA GLU A 158 -24.34 17.68 29.44
C GLU A 158 -23.83 16.37 30.06
N ARG A 159 -24.49 15.91 31.12
CA ARG A 159 -24.19 14.60 31.72
C ARG A 159 -24.75 13.47 30.85
N LEU A 160 -23.89 12.51 30.54
CA LEU A 160 -24.26 11.30 29.82
C LEU A 160 -24.50 10.13 30.79
N ASP A 161 -25.38 9.21 30.40
CA ASP A 161 -25.60 7.97 31.13
C ASP A 161 -24.43 6.98 30.97
N ALA A 162 -24.39 5.93 31.80
CA ALA A 162 -23.31 4.94 31.77
C ALA A 162 -23.21 4.18 30.44
N LEU A 163 -24.32 3.94 29.75
CA LEU A 163 -24.36 3.24 28.46
C LEU A 163 -23.82 4.13 27.32
N GLN A 164 -24.05 5.44 27.41
CA GLN A 164 -23.55 6.46 26.50
C GLN A 164 -22.03 6.63 26.64
N LEU A 165 -21.52 6.64 27.88
CA LEU A 165 -20.07 6.64 28.15
C LEU A 165 -19.40 5.36 27.63
N GLN A 166 -20.03 4.20 27.82
CA GLN A 166 -19.54 2.95 27.25
C GLN A 166 -19.53 3.01 25.70
N LYS A 167 -20.57 3.58 25.09
CA LYS A 167 -20.65 3.77 23.62
C LYS A 167 -19.55 4.71 23.11
N LEU A 168 -19.23 5.78 23.83
CA LEU A 168 -18.09 6.67 23.56
C LEU A 168 -16.75 5.92 23.62
N GLY A 169 -16.54 5.09 24.64
CA GLY A 169 -15.32 4.30 24.80
C GLY A 169 -15.04 3.35 23.63
N ARG A 170 -16.09 2.86 22.96
CA ARG A 170 -16.00 1.97 21.80
C ARG A 170 -15.68 2.67 20.47
N LYS A 171 -15.52 4.00 20.46
CA LYS A 171 -15.20 4.77 19.24
C LYS A 171 -13.97 4.25 18.52
N ARG A 172 -12.87 4.04 19.25
CA ARG A 172 -11.59 3.56 18.68
C ARG A 172 -11.71 2.18 18.07
N GLU A 173 -12.48 1.28 18.69
CA GLU A 173 -12.72 -0.07 18.18
C GLU A 173 -13.50 -0.05 16.87
N LEU A 174 -14.58 0.73 16.81
CA LEU A 174 -15.41 0.88 15.61
C LEU A 174 -14.62 1.49 14.45
N GLU A 175 -13.83 2.51 14.74
CA GLU A 175 -12.91 3.15 13.81
C GLU A 175 -11.80 2.22 13.31
N GLY A 176 -11.35 1.29 14.16
CA GLY A 176 -10.32 0.29 13.85
C GLY A 176 -10.82 -0.87 12.99
N THR A 177 -12.13 -0.99 12.74
CA THR A 177 -12.66 -2.07 11.91
C THR A 177 -12.17 -1.98 10.46
N ILE A 178 -11.91 -3.13 9.82
CA ILE A 178 -11.40 -3.24 8.44
C ILE A 178 -12.24 -2.40 7.46
N VAL A 179 -13.56 -2.37 7.65
CA VAL A 179 -14.48 -1.62 6.78
C VAL A 179 -14.25 -0.11 6.89
N MET A 180 -13.99 0.40 8.10
CA MET A 180 -13.65 1.82 8.30
C MET A 180 -12.24 2.15 7.78
N GLN A 181 -11.29 1.21 7.90
CA GLN A 181 -9.97 1.36 7.29
C GLN A 181 -10.05 1.43 5.75
N LYS A 182 -10.87 0.57 5.14
CA LYS A 182 -11.18 0.60 3.70
C LYS A 182 -11.81 1.93 3.28
N LEU A 183 -12.80 2.42 4.03
CA LEU A 183 -13.38 3.74 3.74
C LEU A 183 -12.35 4.87 3.81
N ARG A 184 -11.44 4.87 4.80
CA ARG A 184 -10.34 5.84 4.88
C ARG A 184 -9.35 5.73 3.72
N ALA A 185 -9.13 4.51 3.23
CA ALA A 185 -8.28 4.25 2.08
C ALA A 185 -8.91 4.68 0.73
N GLY A 186 -10.15 5.20 0.74
CA GLY A 186 -10.82 5.73 -0.44
C GLY A 186 -11.66 4.71 -1.21
N TYR A 187 -12.04 3.59 -0.57
CA TYR A 187 -12.96 2.63 -1.18
C TYR A 187 -14.32 3.30 -1.43
N LYS A 188 -14.86 3.12 -2.64
CA LYS A 188 -16.20 3.59 -2.98
C LYS A 188 -17.24 2.65 -2.38
N ARG A 189 -18.36 3.21 -1.92
CA ARG A 189 -19.56 2.39 -1.69
C ARG A 189 -20.08 1.97 -3.05
N ARG A 190 -20.66 0.77 -3.13
CA ARG A 190 -21.36 0.39 -4.35
C ARG A 190 -22.47 1.41 -4.50
N ALA A 191 -22.47 2.15 -5.61
CA ALA A 191 -23.61 2.99 -5.93
C ALA A 191 -24.81 2.03 -6.04
N GLN A 192 -25.81 2.23 -5.17
CA GLN A 192 -27.13 1.69 -5.40
C GLN A 192 -27.77 2.41 -6.58
#